data_AF-A0A7S1AVC6-F1
#
_entry.id   AF-A0A7S1AVC6-F1
#
_cell.length_a   1.000
_cell.length_b   1.000
_cell.length_c   1.000
_cell.angle_alpha   90.00
_cell.angle_beta   90.00
_cell.angle_gamma   90.00
#
_symmetry.space_group_name_H-M   'P 1'
#
loop_
_entity.id
_entity.type
_entity.pdbx_description
1 polymer ?
#
loop_
_entity_poly.entity_id
_entity_poly.type
_entity_poly.pdbx_seq_one_letter_code
_entity_poly.pdbx_strand_id
1 'polypeptide(L)'
;VLQACPEIMIMIKGVVAAARSVSVTLVLLLFIVYVWAIGFRTVTYGTEVGNTHFKTIPQSMLSLFLQGVLPDMAPFVYELSEQHIGYGIIMLVFILIATLTVLNMLVGVLVEVVSVVAATEKEQLTANFVRNQLLSSLKRVDTDGNEKISQAEFESLLVNPHAARMVKEVGVDVVGLVELSDFIFQNEKELDLDDFFRLLLELRGSNNATVKDIVDMRKFMRQEILTLENDFLVHLEYLVGPQKEHYRGSKKSECGDDSSACKSLQEKGVQTSQPSGNSE
;
A
#
# COMPACT_ATOMS: atom_id res chain seq x y z
N VAL A 1 26.48 8.26 -19.01
CA VAL A 1 26.05 6.89 -18.64
C VAL A 1 25.16 6.89 -17.39
N LEU A 2 25.54 7.55 -16.28
CA LEU A 2 24.72 7.63 -15.05
C LEU A 2 23.40 8.44 -15.14
N GLN A 3 23.16 9.21 -16.22
CA GLN A 3 21.88 9.90 -16.44
C GLN A 3 20.89 9.11 -17.33
N ALA A 4 21.29 7.95 -17.86
CA ALA A 4 20.47 7.18 -18.79
C ALA A 4 19.58 6.13 -18.11
N CYS A 5 19.83 5.81 -16.83
CA CYS A 5 19.11 4.77 -16.08
C CYS A 5 18.49 5.38 -14.80
N PRO A 6 17.24 5.86 -14.86
CA PRO A 6 16.55 6.42 -13.69
C PRO A 6 16.45 5.41 -12.53
N GLU A 7 16.40 4.11 -12.81
CA GLU A 7 16.37 3.02 -11.83
C GLU A 7 17.63 2.98 -10.94
N ILE A 8 18.82 3.13 -11.52
CA ILE A 8 20.09 3.15 -10.78
C ILE A 8 20.18 4.39 -9.87
N MET A 9 19.65 5.53 -10.32
CA MET A 9 19.61 6.76 -9.53
C MET A 9 18.75 6.61 -8.28
N ILE A 10 17.63 5.87 -8.36
CA ILE A 10 16.77 5.58 -7.21
C ILE A 10 17.52 4.70 -6.20
N MET A 11 18.20 3.66 -6.67
CA MET A 11 19.03 2.80 -5.80
C MET A 11 20.14 3.58 -5.11
N ILE A 12 20.88 4.42 -5.84
CA ILE A 12 21.97 5.22 -5.27
C ILE A 12 21.44 6.19 -4.21
N LYS A 13 20.31 6.86 -4.46
CA LYS A 13 19.68 7.75 -3.46
C LYS A 13 19.24 6.97 -2.21
N GLY A 14 18.70 5.76 -2.38
CA GLY A 14 18.36 4.87 -1.28
C GLY A 14 19.59 4.47 -0.44
N VAL A 15 20.68 4.06 -1.11
CA VAL A 15 21.94 3.70 -0.43
C VAL A 15 22.53 4.90 0.32
N VAL A 16 22.53 6.10 -0.28
CA VAL A 16 23.02 7.31 0.38
C VAL A 16 22.16 7.68 1.59
N ALA A 17 20.84 7.55 1.50
CA ALA A 17 19.95 7.79 2.64
C ALA A 17 20.23 6.82 3.80
N ALA A 18 20.44 5.53 3.50
CA ALA A 18 20.69 4.52 4.52
C ALA A 18 22.16 4.47 5.01
N ALA A 19 23.11 5.10 4.31
CA ALA A 19 24.52 5.22 4.76
C ALA A 19 24.64 5.86 6.15
N ARG A 20 23.75 6.79 6.50
CA ARG A 20 23.69 7.39 7.85
C ARG A 20 23.42 6.34 8.93
N SER A 21 22.46 5.44 8.68
CA SER A 21 22.12 4.37 9.61
C SER A 21 23.25 3.35 9.73
N VAL A 22 23.83 2.94 8.59
CA VAL A 22 24.93 1.98 8.56
C VAL A 22 26.19 2.51 9.26
N SER A 23 26.45 3.82 9.19
CA SER A 23 27.57 4.42 9.92
C SER A 23 27.43 4.27 11.43
N VAL A 24 26.22 4.41 11.96
CA VAL A 24 25.95 4.22 13.40
C VAL A 24 26.12 2.76 13.81
N THR A 25 25.64 1.82 12.99
CA THR A 25 25.80 0.39 13.27
C THR A 25 27.26 -0.06 13.19
N LEU A 26 28.05 0.51 12.27
CA LEU A 26 29.48 0.25 12.17
C LEU A 26 30.23 0.74 13.42
N VAL A 27 29.94 1.94 13.91
CA VAL A 27 30.56 2.46 15.14
C VAL A 27 30.19 1.58 16.34
N LEU A 28 28.92 1.16 16.43
CA LEU A 28 28.46 0.24 17.48
C LEU A 28 29.20 -1.11 17.39
N LEU A 29 29.35 -1.67 16.19
CA LEU A 29 30.10 -2.91 15.97
C LEU A 29 31.56 -2.78 16.41
N LEU A 30 32.25 -1.71 16.00
CA LEU A 30 33.65 -1.46 16.40
C LEU A 30 33.79 -1.30 17.91
N PHE A 31 32.83 -0.66 18.57
CA PHE A 31 32.81 -0.54 20.02
C PHE A 31 32.67 -1.90 20.71
N ILE A 32 31.75 -2.75 20.25
CA ILE A 32 31.56 -4.11 20.79
C ILE A 32 32.85 -4.93 20.60
N VAL A 33 33.42 -4.91 19.38
CA VAL A 33 34.68 -5.60 19.08
C VAL A 33 35.83 -5.09 19.96
N TYR A 34 35.90 -3.79 20.22
CA TYR A 34 36.91 -3.20 21.11
C TYR A 34 36.79 -3.71 22.56
N VAL A 35 35.58 -3.72 23.12
CA VAL A 35 35.33 -4.20 24.48
C VAL A 35 35.71 -5.69 24.60
N TRP A 36 35.28 -6.51 23.64
CA TRP A 36 35.64 -7.93 23.61
C TRP A 36 37.13 -8.16 23.35
N ALA A 37 37.79 -7.34 22.53
CA ALA A 37 39.23 -7.43 22.30
C ALA A 37 40.02 -7.23 23.59
N ILE A 38 39.61 -6.29 24.44
CA ILE A 38 40.21 -6.10 25.76
C ILE A 38 39.94 -7.31 26.66
N GLY A 39 38.69 -7.80 26.69
CA GLY A 39 38.31 -8.98 27.47
C GLY A 39 39.13 -10.21 27.11
N PHE A 40 39.17 -10.57 25.83
CA PHE A 40 39.95 -11.70 25.32
C PHE A 40 41.44 -11.53 25.60
N ARG A 41 42.01 -10.36 25.32
CA ARG A 41 43.42 -10.09 25.62
C ARG A 41 43.75 -10.27 27.10
N THR A 42 42.85 -9.86 27.99
CA THR A 42 43.03 -9.98 29.44
C THR A 42 42.98 -11.44 29.89
N VAL A 43 42.00 -12.20 29.40
CA VAL A 43 41.81 -13.61 29.77
C VAL A 43 42.89 -14.51 29.19
N THR A 44 43.37 -14.22 27.97
CA THR A 44 44.41 -15.01 27.31
C THR A 44 45.83 -14.53 27.63
N TYR A 45 46.00 -13.64 28.60
CA TYR A 45 47.32 -13.14 28.95
C TYR A 45 48.20 -14.28 29.48
N GLY A 46 49.35 -14.51 28.83
CA GLY A 46 50.28 -15.59 29.19
C GLY A 46 49.99 -16.96 28.57
N THR A 47 48.97 -17.09 27.72
CA THR A 47 48.72 -18.32 26.95
C THR A 47 49.28 -18.23 25.53
N GLU A 48 49.55 -19.38 24.89
CA GLU A 48 50.01 -19.41 23.49
C GLU A 48 48.99 -18.77 22.54
N VAL A 49 47.70 -19.04 22.74
CA VAL A 49 46.60 -18.47 21.95
C VAL A 49 46.58 -16.94 22.04
N GLY A 50 46.85 -16.39 23.22
CA GLY A 50 46.96 -14.95 23.43
C GLY A 50 48.10 -14.32 22.64
N ASN A 51 49.24 -15.01 22.54
CA ASN A 51 50.41 -14.53 21.80
C ASN A 51 50.20 -14.57 20.27
N THR A 52 49.43 -15.54 19.77
CA THR A 52 49.17 -15.70 18.34
C THR A 52 48.10 -14.73 17.84
N HIS A 53 46.95 -14.65 18.53
CA HIS A 53 45.78 -13.91 18.04
C HIS A 53 45.52 -12.59 18.78
N PHE A 54 45.96 -12.45 20.03
CA PHE A 54 45.55 -11.36 20.93
C PHE A 54 46.72 -10.55 21.53
N LYS A 55 47.86 -10.48 20.82
CA LYS A 55 49.09 -9.85 21.33
C LYS A 55 48.92 -8.35 21.65
N THR A 56 48.25 -7.62 20.76
CA THR A 56 47.94 -6.18 20.93
C THR A 56 46.43 -5.94 20.81
N ILE A 57 45.91 -4.83 21.35
CA ILE A 57 44.48 -4.49 21.22
C ILE A 57 44.06 -4.38 19.74
N PRO A 58 44.79 -3.66 18.85
CA PRO A 58 44.41 -3.59 17.44
C PRO A 58 44.44 -4.94 16.73
N GLN A 59 45.43 -5.79 17.05
CA GLN A 59 45.48 -7.15 16.49
C GLN A 59 44.36 -8.04 17.03
N SER A 60 44.02 -7.90 18.32
CA SER A 60 42.88 -8.59 18.94
C SER A 60 41.56 -8.17 18.29
N MET A 61 41.37 -6.87 18.03
CA MET A 61 40.21 -6.35 17.31
C MET A 61 40.14 -6.89 15.89
N LEU A 62 41.27 -6.91 15.16
CA LEU A 62 41.32 -7.44 13.80
C LEU A 62 41.05 -8.95 13.76
N SER A 63 41.59 -9.73 14.70
CA SER A 63 41.31 -11.16 14.84
C SER A 63 39.84 -11.42 15.17
N LEU A 64 39.24 -10.69 16.11
CA LEU A 64 37.81 -10.86 16.43
C LEU A 64 36.90 -10.39 15.29
N PHE A 65 37.29 -9.34 14.58
CA PHE A 65 36.53 -8.85 13.44
C PHE A 65 36.59 -9.83 12.27
N LEU A 66 37.78 -10.24 11.84
CA LEU A 66 37.94 -11.16 10.73
C LEU A 66 37.54 -12.58 11.09
N GLN A 67 38.06 -13.17 12.16
CA GLN A 67 37.76 -14.58 12.47
C GLN A 67 36.40 -14.76 13.19
N GLY A 68 35.89 -13.73 13.87
CA GLY A 68 34.62 -13.80 14.59
C GLY A 68 33.42 -13.32 13.77
N VAL A 69 33.54 -12.18 13.08
CA VAL A 69 32.42 -11.59 12.33
C VAL A 69 32.41 -12.04 10.87
N LEU A 70 33.59 -12.15 10.23
CA LEU A 70 33.73 -12.42 8.79
C LEU A 70 34.73 -13.55 8.49
N PRO A 71 34.56 -14.77 9.08
CA PRO A 71 35.57 -15.82 9.08
C PRO A 71 36.01 -16.23 7.67
N ASP A 72 35.07 -16.23 6.72
CA ASP A 72 35.32 -16.65 5.33
C ASP A 72 36.30 -15.72 4.59
N MET A 73 36.34 -14.44 4.98
CA MET A 73 37.21 -13.44 4.34
C MET A 73 38.57 -13.33 5.05
N ALA A 74 38.69 -13.90 6.26
CA ALA A 74 39.89 -13.79 7.08
C ALA A 74 41.16 -14.33 6.39
N PRO A 75 41.18 -15.55 5.80
CA PRO A 75 42.39 -16.08 5.17
C PRO A 75 42.90 -15.16 4.05
N PHE A 76 41.98 -14.67 3.22
CA PHE A 76 42.31 -13.79 2.10
C PHE A 76 42.89 -12.46 2.56
N VAL A 77 42.35 -11.85 3.62
CA VAL A 77 42.88 -10.60 4.17
C VAL A 77 44.25 -10.79 4.79
N TYR A 78 44.50 -11.90 5.48
CA TYR A 78 45.80 -12.20 6.07
C TYR A 78 46.86 -12.41 4.98
N GLU A 79 46.58 -13.23 3.96
CA GLU A 79 47.48 -13.47 2.83
C GLU A 79 47.89 -12.17 2.11
N LEU A 80 46.94 -11.26 1.90
CA LEU A 80 47.24 -9.95 1.28
C LEU A 80 48.03 -9.03 2.21
N SER A 81 47.77 -9.11 3.52
CA SER A 81 48.48 -8.30 4.52
C SER A 81 49.95 -8.71 4.70
N GLU A 82 50.28 -9.99 4.46
CA GLU A 82 51.66 -10.50 4.53
C GLU A 82 52.55 -9.91 3.43
N GLN A 83 51.98 -9.64 2.24
CA GLN A 83 52.72 -9.00 1.14
C GLN A 83 52.92 -7.50 1.37
N HIS A 84 51.85 -6.79 1.73
CA HIS A 84 51.92 -5.39 2.10
C HIS A 84 50.69 -5.00 2.93
N ILE A 85 50.90 -4.33 4.07
CA ILE A 85 49.82 -3.93 4.97
C ILE A 85 48.75 -3.08 4.26
N GLY A 86 49.15 -2.29 3.26
CA GLY A 86 48.25 -1.49 2.44
C GLY A 86 47.23 -2.31 1.64
N TYR A 87 47.61 -3.50 1.13
CA TYR A 87 46.67 -4.38 0.42
C TYR A 87 45.62 -4.93 1.39
N GLY A 88 46.05 -5.31 2.61
CA GLY A 88 45.13 -5.70 3.68
C GLY A 88 44.14 -4.60 4.05
N ILE A 89 44.60 -3.33 4.15
CA ILE A 89 43.72 -2.19 4.48
C ILE A 89 42.70 -1.94 3.36
N ILE A 90 43.13 -1.93 2.09
CA ILE A 90 42.23 -1.73 0.94
C ILE A 90 41.19 -2.86 0.90
N MET A 91 41.61 -4.10 1.11
CA MET A 91 40.69 -5.25 1.18
C MET A 91 39.71 -5.15 2.35
N LEU A 92 40.18 -4.72 3.52
CA LEU A 92 39.32 -4.54 4.69
C LEU A 92 38.27 -3.46 4.44
N VAL A 93 38.63 -2.34 3.80
CA VAL A 93 37.67 -1.30 3.39
C VAL A 93 36.67 -1.84 2.36
N PHE A 94 37.14 -2.60 1.37
CA PHE A 94 36.25 -3.24 0.40
C PHE A 94 35.25 -4.18 1.08
N ILE A 95 35.71 -5.04 1.99
CA ILE A 95 34.86 -5.97 2.73
C ILE A 95 33.85 -5.21 3.60
N LEU A 96 34.28 -4.16 4.32
CA LEU A 96 33.35 -3.32 5.09
C LEU A 96 32.25 -2.73 4.23
N ILE A 97 32.58 -2.27 3.02
CA ILE A 97 31.59 -1.71 2.08
C ILE A 97 30.73 -2.82 1.46
N ALA A 98 31.31 -3.96 1.09
CA ALA A 98 30.61 -5.01 0.37
C ALA A 98 29.72 -5.86 1.28
N THR A 99 30.18 -6.27 2.46
CA THR A 99 29.42 -7.19 3.32
C THR A 99 28.56 -6.44 4.32
N LEU A 100 29.11 -5.47 5.06
CA LEU A 100 28.34 -4.80 6.11
C LEU A 100 27.30 -3.84 5.54
N THR A 101 27.63 -3.06 4.50
CA THR A 101 26.63 -2.14 3.90
C THR A 101 25.55 -2.91 3.15
N VAL A 102 25.90 -3.94 2.37
CA VAL A 102 24.88 -4.70 1.62
C VAL A 102 24.02 -5.55 2.55
N LEU A 103 24.61 -6.25 3.54
CA LEU A 103 23.84 -7.06 4.48
C LEU A 103 22.92 -6.19 5.34
N ASN A 104 23.40 -5.05 5.83
CA ASN A 104 22.56 -4.13 6.59
C ASN A 104 21.45 -3.50 5.74
N MET A 105 21.64 -3.30 4.42
CA MET A 105 20.59 -2.86 3.49
C MET A 105 19.55 -3.96 3.23
N LEU A 106 19.98 -5.21 3.05
CA LEU A 106 19.08 -6.35 2.85
C LEU A 106 18.20 -6.57 4.09
N VAL A 107 18.77 -6.49 5.28
CA VAL A 107 18.00 -6.57 6.53
C VAL A 107 17.00 -5.41 6.62
N GLY A 108 17.39 -4.20 6.22
CA GLY A 108 16.49 -3.04 6.17
C GLY A 108 15.26 -3.28 5.30
N VAL A 109 15.46 -3.74 4.06
CA VAL A 109 14.36 -4.05 3.13
C VAL A 109 13.50 -5.22 3.63
N LEU A 110 14.11 -6.26 4.20
CA LEU A 110 13.35 -7.38 4.77
C LEU A 110 12.48 -6.95 5.95
N VAL A 111 13.00 -6.08 6.83
CA VAL A 111 12.22 -5.56 7.96
C VAL A 111 11.07 -4.66 7.48
N GLU A 112 11.28 -3.85 6.45
CA GLU A 112 10.21 -3.06 5.83
C GLU A 112 9.10 -3.96 5.28
N VAL A 113 9.45 -4.97 4.47
CA VAL A 113 8.47 -5.92 3.90
C VAL A 113 7.73 -6.68 5.01
N VAL A 114 8.44 -7.18 6.02
CA VAL A 114 7.83 -7.86 7.17
C VAL A 114 6.90 -6.93 7.94
N SER A 115 7.26 -5.66 8.11
CA SER A 115 6.39 -4.67 8.76
C SER A 115 5.12 -4.40 7.95
N VAL A 116 5.20 -4.31 6.62
CA VAL A 116 4.03 -4.13 5.75
C VAL A 116 3.12 -5.35 5.80
N VAL A 117 3.69 -6.56 5.72
CA VAL A 117 2.92 -7.81 5.82
C VAL A 117 2.27 -7.91 7.20
N ALA A 118 3.01 -7.65 8.28
CA ALA A 118 2.48 -7.69 9.64
C ALA A 118 1.36 -6.66 9.86
N ALA A 119 1.46 -5.46 9.29
CA ALA A 119 0.40 -4.46 9.35
C ALA A 119 -0.86 -4.93 8.62
N THR A 120 -0.69 -5.49 7.41
CA THR A 120 -1.80 -6.01 6.60
C THR A 120 -2.49 -7.20 7.29
N GLU A 121 -1.72 -8.15 7.82
CA GLU A 121 -2.26 -9.29 8.55
C GLU A 121 -2.98 -8.86 9.83
N LYS A 122 -2.41 -7.91 10.58
CA LYS A 122 -3.04 -7.37 11.79
C LYS A 122 -4.38 -6.70 11.48
N GLU A 123 -4.47 -5.96 10.38
CA GLU A 123 -5.72 -5.35 9.95
C GLU A 123 -6.77 -6.41 9.60
N GLN A 124 -6.39 -7.45 8.84
CA GLN A 124 -7.28 -8.55 8.50
C GLN A 124 -7.78 -9.31 9.75
N LEU A 125 -6.89 -9.59 10.71
CA LEU A 125 -7.25 -10.24 11.97
C LEU A 125 -8.24 -9.39 12.77
N THR A 126 -8.02 -8.08 12.84
CA THR A 126 -8.92 -7.16 13.56
C THR A 126 -10.29 -7.12 12.90
N ALA A 127 -10.35 -7.02 11.57
CA ALA A 127 -11.61 -7.03 10.83
C ALA A 127 -12.39 -8.35 11.03
N ASN A 128 -11.71 -9.49 10.93
CA ASN A 128 -12.32 -10.80 11.14
C ASN A 128 -12.78 -11.03 12.58
N PHE A 129 -12.01 -10.56 13.57
CA PHE A 129 -12.38 -10.64 14.98
C PHE A 129 -13.68 -9.86 15.24
N VAL A 130 -13.77 -8.61 14.77
CA VAL A 130 -14.99 -7.84 14.96
C VAL A 130 -16.15 -8.44 14.19
N ARG A 131 -15.94 -8.91 12.95
CA ARG A 131 -16.98 -9.63 12.20
C ARG A 131 -17.57 -10.78 13.02
N ASN A 132 -16.73 -11.63 13.61
CA ASN A 132 -17.18 -12.75 14.44
C ASN A 132 -17.91 -12.29 15.72
N GLN A 133 -17.45 -11.21 16.36
CA GLN A 133 -18.09 -10.69 17.56
C GLN A 133 -19.42 -9.99 17.25
N LEU A 134 -19.52 -9.28 16.13
CA LEU A 134 -20.77 -8.70 15.66
C LEU A 134 -21.74 -9.80 15.26
N LEU A 135 -21.31 -10.84 14.54
CA LEU A 135 -22.15 -12.01 14.21
C LEU A 135 -22.76 -12.63 15.47
N SER A 136 -21.98 -12.75 16.55
CA SER A 136 -22.48 -13.27 17.83
C SER A 136 -23.50 -12.34 18.51
N SER A 137 -23.40 -11.03 18.29
CA SER A 137 -24.34 -10.03 18.79
C SER A 137 -25.60 -9.98 17.93
N LEU A 138 -25.45 -10.15 16.61
CA LEU A 138 -26.51 -10.19 15.62
C LEU A 138 -27.44 -11.37 15.82
N LYS A 139 -26.93 -12.56 16.15
CA LYS A 139 -27.76 -13.71 16.54
C LYS A 139 -28.70 -13.45 17.73
N ARG A 140 -28.51 -12.37 18.49
CA ARG A 140 -29.38 -11.98 19.61
C ARG A 140 -30.42 -10.93 19.20
N VAL A 141 -30.22 -10.26 18.08
CA VAL A 141 -31.08 -9.17 17.54
C VAL A 141 -31.92 -9.68 16.37
N ASP A 142 -31.40 -10.62 15.60
CA ASP A 142 -32.10 -11.39 14.57
C ASP A 142 -33.29 -12.12 15.21
N THR A 143 -34.47 -11.54 15.05
CA THR A 143 -35.68 -11.98 15.75
C THR A 143 -36.46 -12.99 14.92
N ASP A 144 -36.27 -12.99 13.60
CA ASP A 144 -36.95 -13.87 12.66
C ASP A 144 -36.07 -15.03 12.16
N GLY A 145 -34.77 -15.01 12.45
CA GLY A 145 -33.82 -16.07 12.17
C GLY A 145 -33.52 -16.23 10.68
N ASN A 146 -33.67 -15.15 9.91
CA ASN A 146 -33.61 -15.17 8.46
C ASN A 146 -32.19 -14.96 7.89
N GLU A 147 -31.18 -14.79 8.77
CA GLU A 147 -29.80 -14.44 8.42
C GLU A 147 -29.67 -13.14 7.60
N LYS A 148 -30.62 -12.22 7.78
CA LYS A 148 -30.63 -10.88 7.22
C LYS A 148 -30.82 -9.85 8.32
N ILE A 149 -30.60 -8.58 7.96
CA ILE A 149 -30.80 -7.44 8.85
C ILE A 149 -31.84 -6.52 8.21
N SER A 150 -32.95 -6.31 8.93
CA SER A 150 -33.89 -5.24 8.63
C SER A 150 -33.43 -3.90 9.23
N GLN A 151 -33.99 -2.79 8.73
CA GLN A 151 -33.70 -1.44 9.27
C GLN A 151 -33.94 -1.35 10.79
N ALA A 152 -35.02 -1.96 11.30
CA ALA A 152 -35.35 -1.94 12.72
C ALA A 152 -34.35 -2.73 13.58
N GLU A 153 -33.85 -3.87 13.07
CA GLU A 153 -32.83 -4.67 13.73
C GLU A 153 -31.47 -3.99 13.70
N PHE A 154 -31.16 -3.31 12.60
CA PHE A 154 -29.96 -2.49 12.47
C PHE A 154 -29.93 -1.36 13.50
N GLU A 155 -31.01 -0.60 13.62
CA GLU A 155 -31.14 0.46 14.64
C GLU A 155 -31.05 -0.13 16.05
N SER A 156 -31.72 -1.26 16.31
CA SER A 156 -31.65 -1.95 17.60
C SER A 156 -30.25 -2.44 17.94
N LEU A 157 -29.48 -2.88 16.94
CA LEU A 157 -28.08 -3.27 17.08
C LEU A 157 -27.21 -2.07 17.45
N LEU A 158 -27.40 -0.92 16.81
CA LEU A 158 -26.61 0.29 17.10
C LEU A 158 -27.00 0.97 18.42
N VAL A 159 -28.21 0.75 18.93
CA VAL A 159 -28.63 1.17 20.27
C VAL A 159 -27.95 0.33 21.36
N ASN A 160 -27.54 -0.91 21.05
CA ASN A 160 -26.83 -1.76 22.01
C ASN A 160 -25.40 -1.24 22.24
N PRO A 161 -25.04 -0.81 23.46
CA PRO A 161 -23.74 -0.20 23.74
C PRO A 161 -22.56 -1.15 23.49
N HIS A 162 -22.77 -2.47 23.60
CA HIS A 162 -21.75 -3.46 23.28
C HIS A 162 -21.49 -3.52 21.77
N ALA A 163 -22.53 -3.61 20.95
CA ALA A 163 -22.40 -3.68 19.49
C ALA A 163 -21.90 -2.35 18.90
N ALA A 164 -22.42 -1.20 19.37
CA ALA A 164 -21.93 0.12 18.98
C ALA A 164 -20.44 0.31 19.28
N ARG A 165 -19.97 -0.18 20.44
CA ARG A 165 -18.54 -0.18 20.76
C ARG A 165 -17.74 -1.02 19.78
N MET A 166 -18.26 -2.18 19.37
CA MET A 166 -17.57 -3.03 18.39
C MET A 166 -17.49 -2.38 17.01
N VAL A 167 -18.58 -1.77 16.53
CA VAL A 167 -18.60 -1.01 15.27
C VAL A 167 -17.59 0.15 15.32
N LYS A 168 -17.48 0.83 16.46
CA LYS A 168 -16.48 1.88 16.68
C LYS A 168 -15.03 1.35 16.72
N GLU A 169 -14.79 0.16 17.28
CA GLU A 169 -13.47 -0.49 17.28
C GLU A 169 -13.01 -0.90 15.88
N VAL A 170 -13.94 -1.14 14.94
CA VAL A 170 -13.64 -1.29 13.50
C VAL A 170 -13.24 0.04 12.88
N GLY A 171 -13.51 1.18 13.50
CA GLY A 171 -13.25 2.50 12.94
C GLY A 171 -14.39 3.02 12.06
N VAL A 172 -15.59 2.49 12.22
CA VAL A 172 -16.82 3.02 11.59
C VAL A 172 -17.45 4.04 12.54
N ASP A 173 -17.88 5.18 12.02
CA ASP A 173 -18.61 6.17 12.81
C ASP A 173 -20.06 5.73 13.01
N VAL A 174 -20.40 5.36 14.26
CA VAL A 174 -21.74 4.90 14.64
C VAL A 174 -22.79 5.99 14.41
N VAL A 175 -22.45 7.27 14.61
CA VAL A 175 -23.42 8.37 14.49
C VAL A 175 -23.76 8.60 13.02
N GLY A 176 -22.76 8.77 12.15
CA GLY A 176 -22.99 8.87 10.71
C GLY A 176 -23.64 7.62 10.11
N LEU A 177 -23.39 6.45 10.67
CA LEU A 177 -24.01 5.20 10.24
C LEU A 177 -25.52 5.15 10.53
N VAL A 178 -25.98 5.74 11.65
CA VAL A 178 -27.42 5.89 11.95
C VAL A 178 -28.07 6.87 10.97
N GLU A 179 -27.41 7.97 10.63
CA GLU A 179 -27.95 8.95 9.66
C GLU A 179 -28.04 8.36 8.25
N LEU A 180 -27.17 7.41 7.91
CA LEU A 180 -27.16 6.74 6.60
C LEU A 180 -28.14 5.55 6.53
N SER A 181 -28.77 5.15 7.65
CA SER A 181 -29.65 3.97 7.68
C SER A 181 -30.79 4.07 6.65
N ASP A 182 -31.44 5.24 6.57
CA ASP A 182 -32.53 5.50 5.63
C ASP A 182 -32.12 5.34 4.16
N PHE A 183 -30.87 5.70 3.85
CA PHE A 183 -30.32 5.56 2.50
C PHE A 183 -29.93 4.12 2.19
N ILE A 184 -29.33 3.42 3.15
CA ILE A 184 -28.90 2.02 3.01
C ILE A 184 -30.09 1.11 2.70
N PHE A 185 -31.22 1.33 3.38
CA PHE A 185 -32.44 0.51 3.24
C PHE A 185 -33.49 1.10 2.27
N GLN A 186 -33.13 2.13 1.48
CA GLN A 186 -34.08 2.81 0.60
C GLN A 186 -34.62 1.90 -0.53
N ASN A 187 -33.77 1.01 -1.05
CA ASN A 187 -34.10 0.13 -2.17
C ASN A 187 -34.38 -1.33 -1.74
N GLU A 188 -33.78 -1.76 -0.63
CA GLU A 188 -33.90 -3.12 -0.10
C GLU A 188 -34.32 -3.06 1.37
N LYS A 189 -35.40 -3.77 1.74
CA LYS A 189 -35.92 -3.76 3.11
C LYS A 189 -35.08 -4.58 4.10
N GLU A 190 -34.27 -5.49 3.57
CA GLU A 190 -33.44 -6.44 4.32
C GLU A 190 -32.13 -6.62 3.56
N LEU A 191 -31.01 -6.60 4.30
CA LEU A 191 -29.67 -6.85 3.78
C LEU A 191 -29.16 -8.19 4.29
N ASP A 192 -28.51 -8.98 3.43
CA ASP A 192 -27.81 -10.17 3.87
C ASP A 192 -26.67 -9.81 4.83
N LEU A 193 -26.38 -10.67 5.81
CA LEU A 193 -25.34 -10.40 6.80
C LEU A 193 -23.98 -10.14 6.15
N ASP A 194 -23.65 -10.86 5.08
CA ASP A 194 -22.36 -10.70 4.40
C ASP A 194 -22.24 -9.33 3.72
N ASP A 195 -23.31 -8.87 3.08
CA ASP A 195 -23.37 -7.57 2.41
C ASP A 195 -23.42 -6.43 3.42
N PHE A 196 -24.09 -6.62 4.56
CA PHE A 196 -24.04 -5.71 5.68
C PHE A 196 -22.61 -5.52 6.22
N PHE A 197 -21.85 -6.59 6.39
CA PHE A 197 -20.46 -6.48 6.84
C PHE A 197 -19.56 -5.81 5.82
N ARG A 198 -19.78 -6.04 4.52
CA ARG A 198 -19.05 -5.34 3.45
C ARG A 198 -19.33 -3.85 3.53
N LEU A 199 -20.60 -3.46 3.64
CA LEU A 199 -21.01 -2.07 3.77
C LEU A 199 -20.40 -1.40 5.02
N LEU A 200 -20.42 -2.07 6.16
CA LEU A 200 -19.76 -1.57 7.38
C LEU A 200 -18.26 -1.33 7.16
N LEU A 201 -17.56 -2.26 6.49
CA LEU A 201 -16.14 -2.10 6.20
C LEU A 201 -15.89 -0.99 5.18
N GLU A 202 -16.80 -0.74 4.24
CA GLU A 202 -16.73 0.37 3.27
C GLU A 202 -16.91 1.74 3.94
N LEU A 203 -17.73 1.82 4.98
CA LEU A 203 -17.97 3.04 5.77
C LEU A 203 -16.93 3.27 6.89
N ARG A 204 -15.89 2.44 6.97
CA ARG A 204 -14.77 2.62 7.89
C ARG A 204 -14.03 3.93 7.56
N GLY A 205 -13.87 4.81 8.54
CA GLY A 205 -13.25 6.12 8.36
C GLY A 205 -11.77 6.09 7.96
N SER A 206 -11.10 4.92 8.05
CA SER A 206 -9.75 4.72 7.53
C SER A 206 -9.70 4.35 6.04
N ASN A 207 -10.84 4.17 5.38
CA ASN A 207 -10.86 3.97 3.93
C ASN A 207 -10.45 5.27 3.23
N ASN A 208 -9.31 5.21 2.55
CA ASN A 208 -8.82 6.33 1.77
C ASN A 208 -9.62 6.41 0.47
N ALA A 209 -10.31 7.53 0.26
CA ALA A 209 -10.96 7.80 -1.03
C ALA A 209 -9.91 7.83 -2.14
N THR A 210 -10.09 6.98 -3.14
CA THR A 210 -9.22 6.88 -4.29
C THR A 210 -9.67 7.84 -5.40
N VAL A 211 -8.77 8.11 -6.35
CA VAL A 211 -9.11 8.88 -7.56
C VAL A 211 -10.26 8.21 -8.34
N LYS A 212 -10.34 6.88 -8.28
CA LYS A 212 -11.43 6.11 -8.88
C LYS A 212 -12.77 6.49 -8.25
N ASP A 213 -12.86 6.56 -6.93
CA ASP A 213 -14.08 6.91 -6.21
C ASP A 213 -14.57 8.33 -6.56
N ILE A 214 -13.66 9.29 -6.71
CA ILE A 214 -13.99 10.66 -7.15
C ILE A 214 -14.52 10.66 -8.60
N VAL A 215 -13.89 9.89 -9.48
CA VAL A 215 -14.32 9.77 -10.87
C VAL A 215 -15.70 9.13 -10.97
N ASP A 216 -15.97 8.09 -10.17
CA ASP A 216 -17.23 7.37 -10.16
C ASP A 216 -18.35 8.22 -9.55
N MET A 217 -18.09 8.95 -8.45
CA MET A 217 -19.02 9.96 -7.92
C MET A 217 -19.37 11.01 -8.98
N ARG A 218 -18.38 11.52 -9.73
CA ARG A 218 -18.63 12.52 -10.79
C ARG A 218 -19.45 11.96 -11.95
N LYS A 219 -19.26 10.68 -12.31
CA LYS A 219 -20.07 10.02 -13.35
C LYS A 219 -21.51 9.84 -12.87
N PHE A 220 -21.69 9.36 -11.64
CA PHE A 220 -23.00 9.18 -11.02
C PHE A 220 -23.77 10.50 -10.96
N MET A 221 -23.15 11.57 -10.41
CA MET A 221 -23.76 12.90 -10.36
C MET A 221 -24.17 13.42 -11.75
N ARG A 222 -23.34 13.17 -12.78
CA ARG A 222 -23.68 13.56 -14.15
C ARG A 222 -24.90 12.80 -14.68
N GLN A 223 -24.99 11.50 -14.40
CA GLN A 223 -26.13 10.69 -14.84
C GLN A 223 -27.41 11.16 -14.15
N GLU A 224 -27.39 11.34 -12.83
CA GLU A 224 -28.57 11.81 -12.08
C GLU A 224 -29.03 13.21 -12.52
N ILE A 225 -28.10 14.13 -12.77
CA ILE A 225 -28.44 15.47 -13.29
C ILE A 225 -29.12 15.38 -14.67
N LEU A 226 -28.65 14.51 -15.56
CA LEU A 226 -29.25 14.31 -16.88
C LEU A 226 -30.63 13.64 -16.77
N THR A 227 -30.80 12.69 -15.85
CA THR A 227 -32.11 12.07 -15.57
C THR A 227 -33.10 13.12 -15.07
N LEU A 228 -32.69 13.95 -14.10
CA LEU A 228 -33.48 15.07 -13.60
C LEU A 228 -33.84 16.09 -14.69
N GLU A 229 -32.91 16.43 -15.58
CA GLU A 229 -33.17 17.35 -16.71
C GLU A 229 -34.26 16.79 -17.64
N ASN A 230 -34.20 15.50 -17.97
CA ASN A 230 -35.21 14.84 -18.79
C ASN A 230 -36.58 14.79 -18.09
N ASP A 231 -36.62 14.43 -16.81
CA ASP A 231 -37.86 14.42 -16.03
C ASP A 231 -38.47 15.83 -15.94
N PHE A 232 -37.65 16.86 -15.73
CA PHE A 232 -38.10 18.25 -15.75
C PHE A 232 -38.65 18.66 -17.11
N LEU A 233 -37.98 18.32 -18.22
CA LEU A 233 -38.42 18.67 -19.57
C LEU A 233 -39.76 17.99 -19.91
N VAL A 234 -39.94 16.72 -19.55
CA VAL A 234 -41.20 16.00 -19.73
C VAL A 234 -42.32 16.64 -18.91
N HIS A 235 -42.04 17.04 -17.66
CA HIS A 235 -43.03 17.70 -16.82
C HIS A 235 -43.36 19.13 -17.29
N LEU A 236 -42.38 19.87 -17.81
CA LEU A 236 -42.58 21.17 -18.44
C LEU A 236 -43.41 21.06 -19.72
N GLU A 237 -43.16 20.05 -20.55
CA GLU A 237 -43.96 19.79 -21.76
C GLU A 237 -45.42 19.43 -21.42
N TYR A 238 -45.64 18.74 -20.29
CA TYR A 238 -46.99 18.47 -19.76
C TYR A 238 -47.70 19.72 -19.25
N LEU A 239 -46.98 20.63 -18.56
CA LEU A 239 -47.53 21.89 -18.05
C LEU A 239 -47.71 22.97 -19.14
N VAL A 240 -46.90 22.92 -20.20
CA VAL A 240 -46.91 23.86 -21.34
C VAL A 240 -47.64 23.25 -22.56
N GLY A 241 -48.75 22.53 -22.31
CA GLY A 241 -49.55 21.89 -23.38
C GLY A 241 -49.77 22.77 -24.63
N PRO A 242 -49.97 22.16 -25.81
CA PRO A 242 -49.62 22.77 -27.10
C PRO A 242 -50.44 24.03 -27.41
N GLN A 243 -49.85 25.22 -27.24
CA GLN A 243 -50.28 26.41 -27.96
C GLN A 243 -49.79 26.33 -29.41
N LYS A 244 -50.47 25.52 -30.24
CA LYS A 244 -50.37 25.62 -31.70
C LYS A 244 -51.52 26.47 -32.21
N GLU A 245 -51.41 27.79 -32.07
CA GLU A 245 -52.12 28.71 -32.95
C GLU A 245 -51.15 29.28 -33.98
N HIS A 246 -51.50 28.98 -35.25
CA HIS A 246 -51.26 29.82 -36.42
C HIS A 246 -49.83 30.36 -36.63
N TYR A 247 -49.08 29.75 -37.56
CA TYR A 247 -48.56 30.44 -38.75
C TYR A 247 -47.98 29.39 -39.71
N ARG A 248 -48.86 28.86 -40.57
CA ARG A 248 -48.49 28.08 -41.76
C ARG A 248 -48.31 29.09 -42.90
N GLY A 249 -47.08 29.46 -43.22
CA GLY A 249 -46.82 30.43 -44.29
C GLY A 249 -45.37 30.45 -44.74
N SER A 250 -45.09 29.68 -45.79
CA SER A 250 -44.13 30.00 -46.86
C SER A 250 -42.67 30.31 -46.49
N LYS A 251 -41.78 29.33 -46.73
CA LYS A 251 -40.99 29.29 -47.98
C LYS A 251 -40.13 28.04 -48.03
N LYS A 252 -40.37 27.23 -49.06
CA LYS A 252 -39.46 26.21 -49.57
C LYS A 252 -38.66 26.87 -50.71
N SER A 253 -37.40 26.43 -50.85
CA SER A 253 -36.57 26.50 -52.06
C SER A 253 -35.78 27.79 -52.29
N GLU A 254 -34.46 27.70 -52.06
CA GLU A 254 -33.35 28.11 -52.96
C GLU A 254 -32.01 27.71 -52.29
N CYS A 255 -31.32 26.69 -52.85
CA CYS A 255 -29.94 26.72 -53.42
C CYS A 255 -28.90 27.56 -52.65
N GLY A 256 -27.66 27.12 -52.44
CA GLY A 256 -26.88 26.03 -53.01
C GLY A 256 -25.53 25.92 -52.28
N ASP A 257 -24.70 25.02 -52.79
CA ASP A 257 -23.36 24.68 -52.32
C ASP A 257 -22.53 25.88 -51.85
N ASP A 258 -21.89 25.74 -50.69
CA ASP A 258 -20.48 26.07 -50.60
C ASP A 258 -19.74 25.08 -49.70
N SER A 259 -18.70 24.53 -50.33
CA SER A 259 -17.74 23.57 -49.84
C SER A 259 -16.97 24.09 -48.62
N SER A 260 -16.35 23.15 -47.90
CA SER A 260 -15.09 23.33 -47.13
C SER A 260 -15.19 23.60 -45.62
N ALA A 261 -15.78 22.69 -44.84
CA ALA A 261 -15.45 22.61 -43.39
C ALA A 261 -15.61 21.22 -42.71
N CYS A 262 -16.07 20.18 -43.40
CA CYS A 262 -16.26 18.84 -42.80
C CYS A 262 -15.42 17.76 -43.51
N LYS A 263 -14.09 17.93 -43.52
CA LYS A 263 -13.14 16.83 -43.79
C LYS A 263 -11.84 17.02 -43.00
N SER A 264 -11.92 16.78 -41.70
CA SER A 264 -10.79 16.27 -40.90
C SER A 264 -11.33 15.81 -39.55
N LEU A 265 -10.95 14.61 -39.12
CA LEU A 265 -11.26 13.94 -37.84
C LEU A 265 -12.34 12.84 -37.87
N GLN A 266 -12.49 12.14 -38.99
CA GLN A 266 -13.06 10.78 -38.99
C GLN A 266 -12.21 9.83 -39.83
N GLU A 267 -10.97 9.59 -39.40
CA GLU A 267 -10.14 8.47 -39.85
C GLU A 267 -9.06 8.16 -38.79
N LYS A 268 -8.93 6.87 -38.45
CA LYS A 268 -8.07 6.21 -37.43
C LYS A 268 -8.72 6.06 -36.03
N GLY A 269 -9.16 4.89 -35.60
CA GLY A 269 -9.03 3.57 -36.21
C GLY A 269 -9.93 2.52 -35.55
N VAL A 270 -10.57 1.73 -36.42
CA VAL A 270 -11.13 0.41 -36.12
C VAL A 270 -10.53 -0.52 -37.16
N GLN A 271 -9.82 -1.55 -36.69
CA GLN A 271 -9.60 -2.91 -37.25
C GLN A 271 -8.25 -3.45 -36.74
N THR A 272 -8.27 -4.30 -35.69
CA THR A 272 -8.37 -5.78 -35.71
C THR A 272 -7.12 -6.49 -36.20
N SER A 273 -6.52 -7.29 -35.32
CA SER A 273 -5.95 -8.60 -35.68
C SER A 273 -5.73 -9.47 -34.43
N GLN A 274 -6.23 -10.71 -34.51
CA GLN A 274 -6.08 -11.81 -33.55
C GLN A 274 -4.61 -12.26 -33.40
N PRO A 275 -4.34 -13.21 -32.49
CA PRO A 275 -3.80 -14.47 -32.99
C PRO A 275 -4.42 -15.72 -32.35
N SER A 276 -4.73 -16.70 -33.20
CA SER A 276 -4.85 -18.12 -32.88
C SER A 276 -3.46 -18.72 -32.63
N GLY A 277 -3.35 -19.59 -31.62
CA GLY A 277 -2.08 -20.08 -31.10
C GLY A 277 -1.38 -21.18 -31.90
N ASN A 278 -0.24 -21.60 -31.38
CA ASN A 278 0.28 -22.96 -31.53
C ASN A 278 1.19 -23.32 -30.35
N SER A 279 1.03 -24.56 -29.95
CA SER A 279 1.79 -25.36 -28.98
C SER A 279 3.15 -25.79 -29.52
N GLU A 280 4.17 -25.73 -28.66
CA GLU A 280 5.17 -26.77 -28.33
C GLU A 280 5.86 -26.40 -27.01
#